data_AF-A0AAJ2UNA1-F1
#
_entry.id   AF-A0AAJ2UNA1-F1
#
_cell.length_a   1.000
_cell.length_b   1.000
_cell.length_c   1.000
_cell.angle_alpha   90.00
_cell.angle_beta   90.00
_cell.angle_gamma   90.00
#
_symmetry.space_group_name_H-M   'P 1'
#
loop_
_entity.id
_entity.type
_entity.pdbx_description
1 polymer ?
#
loop_
_entity_poly.entity_id
_entity_poly.type
_entity_poly.pdbx_seq_one_letter_code
_entity_poly.pdbx_strand_id
1 'polypeptide(L)'
;MTTRRPLDFDSGRLAIFGGSAGGNLALATALKARDLAGPALSYVMALYAMVDHRNTTPSAHEVTETGAWDRRTNVEAWEWFLAGQEPDGYAAPLHAEDLAGLPPTFIDVGTADVFRDEDIALAQRLLAAGVSTELHVYPGVYHAAEHYAPDAEAARHMWTVRFRALRRALSMQPVPVDADRDGHDS
;
A
#
# COMPACT_ATOMS: atom_id res chain seq x y z
N MET A 1 -31.62 18.80 9.68
CA MET A 1 -30.28 19.31 9.32
C MET A 1 -29.28 18.75 10.32
N THR A 2 -28.53 17.72 9.94
CA THR A 2 -27.43 17.20 10.77
C THR A 2 -26.23 18.13 10.65
N THR A 3 -25.95 18.88 11.72
CA THR A 3 -24.74 19.72 11.80
C THR A 3 -23.53 18.80 11.85
N ARG A 4 -22.81 18.64 10.73
CA ARG A 4 -21.49 17.99 10.73
C ARG A 4 -20.54 18.86 11.52
N ARG A 5 -20.05 18.36 12.67
CA ARG A 5 -18.94 19.01 13.38
C ARG A 5 -17.65 18.67 12.63
N PRO A 6 -16.84 19.66 12.22
CA PRO A 6 -15.56 19.38 11.55
C PRO A 6 -14.63 18.63 12.51
N LEU A 7 -13.85 17.69 11.96
CA LEU A 7 -12.78 17.03 12.70
C LEU A 7 -11.60 18.01 12.83
N ASP A 8 -10.98 18.05 14.01
CA ASP A 8 -9.83 18.91 14.31
C ASP A 8 -8.53 18.18 13.95
N PHE A 9 -8.12 18.27 12.68
CA PHE A 9 -6.87 17.68 12.18
C PHE A 9 -6.22 18.55 11.09
N ASP A 10 -4.91 18.43 10.95
CA ASP A 10 -4.14 19.07 9.89
C ASP A 10 -4.26 18.28 8.57
N SER A 11 -4.98 18.85 7.60
CA SER A 11 -5.18 18.21 6.29
C SER A 11 -3.90 18.10 5.45
N GLY A 12 -2.84 18.85 5.77
CA GLY A 12 -1.53 18.71 5.14
C GLY A 12 -0.76 17.47 5.62
N ARG A 13 -1.24 16.82 6.70
CA ARG A 13 -0.61 15.66 7.34
C ARG A 13 -1.53 14.44 7.31
N LEU A 14 -2.24 14.26 6.20
CA LEU A 14 -3.14 13.14 6.00
C LEU A 14 -2.36 11.94 5.45
N ALA A 15 -2.35 10.82 6.17
CA ALA A 15 -1.78 9.56 5.73
C ALA A 15 -2.86 8.49 5.66
N ILE A 16 -2.71 7.54 4.73
CA ILE A 16 -3.58 6.36 4.64
C ILE A 16 -2.75 5.09 4.86
N PHE A 17 -3.32 4.12 5.56
CA PHE A 17 -2.68 2.83 5.76
C PHE A 17 -3.70 1.70 5.68
N GLY A 18 -3.23 0.51 5.34
CA GLY A 18 -4.03 -0.71 5.41
C GLY A 18 -3.17 -1.94 5.20
N GLY A 19 -3.65 -3.08 5.71
CA GLY A 19 -3.01 -4.38 5.49
C GLY A 19 -3.82 -5.28 4.57
N SER A 20 -3.16 -6.15 3.80
CA SER A 20 -3.82 -7.11 2.90
C SER A 20 -4.71 -6.39 1.87
N ALA A 21 -5.98 -6.76 1.75
CA ALA A 21 -6.98 -6.03 0.96
C ALA A 21 -7.13 -4.55 1.40
N GLY A 22 -6.85 -4.22 2.66
CA GLY A 22 -6.78 -2.83 3.10
C GLY A 22 -5.57 -2.08 2.53
N GLY A 23 -4.45 -2.78 2.30
CA GLY A 23 -3.26 -2.22 1.63
C GLY A 23 -3.55 -1.91 0.16
N ASN A 24 -4.29 -2.80 -0.52
CA ASN A 24 -4.87 -2.54 -1.84
C ASN A 24 -5.70 -1.25 -1.83
N LEU A 25 -6.68 -1.15 -0.93
CA LEU A 25 -7.57 0.00 -0.84
C LEU A 25 -6.82 1.30 -0.53
N ALA A 26 -5.76 1.25 0.29
CA ALA A 26 -4.92 2.40 0.58
C ALA A 26 -4.22 2.92 -0.70
N LEU A 27 -3.64 2.01 -1.49
CA LEU A 27 -3.00 2.33 -2.77
C LEU A 27 -4.02 2.83 -3.81
N ALA A 28 -5.16 2.14 -3.94
CA ALA A 28 -6.24 2.51 -4.85
C ALA A 28 -6.81 3.89 -4.51
N THR A 29 -6.97 4.20 -3.22
CA THR A 29 -7.41 5.51 -2.76
C THR A 29 -6.39 6.59 -3.08
N ALA A 30 -5.09 6.30 -2.94
CA ALA A 30 -4.03 7.25 -3.26
C ALA A 30 -3.95 7.54 -4.77
N LEU A 31 -4.06 6.50 -5.60
CA LEU A 31 -4.20 6.63 -7.06
C LEU A 31 -5.41 7.50 -7.41
N LYS A 32 -6.59 7.18 -6.84
CA LYS A 32 -7.82 7.91 -7.12
C LYS A 32 -7.75 9.37 -6.66
N ALA A 33 -7.16 9.63 -5.50
CA ALA A 33 -6.98 10.98 -4.97
C ALA A 33 -6.05 11.82 -5.86
N ARG A 34 -4.94 11.23 -6.33
CA ARG A 34 -4.04 11.89 -7.29
C ARG A 34 -4.78 12.24 -8.58
N ASP A 35 -5.49 11.28 -9.16
CA ASP A 35 -6.17 11.43 -10.45
C ASP A 35 -7.33 12.43 -10.40
N LEU A 36 -7.96 12.59 -9.22
CA LEU A 36 -9.01 13.57 -8.96
C LEU A 36 -8.47 14.91 -8.44
N ALA A 37 -7.14 15.10 -8.39
CA ALA A 37 -6.47 16.27 -7.81
C ALA A 37 -6.86 16.58 -6.35
N GLY A 38 -7.22 15.57 -5.57
CA GLY A 38 -7.46 15.68 -4.14
C GLY A 38 -8.28 14.54 -3.52
N PRO A 39 -8.26 14.43 -2.18
CA PRO A 39 -7.46 15.23 -1.23
C PRO A 39 -5.96 14.90 -1.32
N ALA A 40 -5.10 15.85 -0.96
CA ALA A 40 -3.66 15.60 -0.89
C ALA A 40 -3.35 14.60 0.24
N LEU A 41 -2.61 13.55 -0.10
CA LEU A 41 -2.11 12.56 0.85
C LEU A 41 -0.61 12.77 1.02
N SER A 42 -0.16 12.81 2.27
CA SER A 42 1.24 12.95 2.65
C SER A 42 1.99 11.62 2.69
N TYR A 43 1.27 10.50 2.82
CA TYR A 43 1.88 9.18 2.96
C TYR A 43 0.91 8.03 2.69
N VAL A 44 1.45 6.92 2.17
CA VAL A 44 0.75 5.63 2.06
C VAL A 44 1.54 4.56 2.80
N MET A 45 0.86 3.72 3.57
CA MET A 45 1.46 2.54 4.21
C MET A 45 0.63 1.29 3.86
N ALA A 46 1.15 0.49 2.93
CA ALA A 46 0.52 -0.72 2.43
C ALA A 46 1.24 -1.95 3.01
N LEU A 47 0.59 -2.68 3.89
CA LEU A 47 1.18 -3.80 4.61
C LEU A 47 0.73 -5.11 3.93
N TYR A 48 1.67 -5.95 3.52
CA TYR A 48 1.47 -7.24 2.81
C TYR A 48 0.29 -7.15 1.84
N ALA A 49 0.39 -6.25 0.87
CA ALA A 49 -0.76 -5.72 0.14
C ALA A 49 -1.19 -6.67 -1.00
N MET A 50 -2.50 -6.84 -1.14
CA MET A 50 -3.09 -7.66 -2.19
C MET A 50 -3.20 -6.84 -3.49
N VAL A 51 -2.19 -6.87 -4.37
CA VAL A 51 -2.05 -5.90 -5.47
C VAL A 51 -2.07 -6.51 -6.87
N ASP A 52 -2.06 -7.84 -6.98
CA ASP A 52 -2.14 -8.56 -8.26
C ASP A 52 -3.16 -9.72 -8.24
N HIS A 53 -4.19 -9.60 -9.06
CA HIS A 53 -5.24 -10.62 -9.19
C HIS A 53 -4.79 -11.93 -9.85
N ARG A 54 -3.65 -11.93 -10.56
CA ARG A 54 -3.27 -13.04 -11.45
C ARG A 54 -2.85 -14.31 -10.73
N ASN A 55 -2.36 -14.22 -9.48
CA ASN A 55 -1.93 -15.38 -8.69
C ASN A 55 -0.89 -16.29 -9.40
N THR A 56 0.03 -15.68 -10.16
CA THR A 56 1.02 -16.37 -11.01
C THR A 56 2.47 -16.21 -10.55
N THR A 57 2.72 -15.51 -9.45
CA THR A 57 4.08 -15.30 -8.93
C THR A 57 4.64 -16.57 -8.27
N PRO A 58 5.98 -16.74 -8.18
CA PRO A 58 6.57 -17.84 -7.42
C PRO A 58 6.04 -17.94 -5.98
N SER A 59 5.97 -16.82 -5.24
CA SER A 59 5.40 -16.79 -3.88
C SER A 59 3.96 -17.27 -3.83
N ALA A 60 3.16 -16.93 -4.85
CA ALA A 60 1.78 -17.39 -4.94
C ALA A 60 1.70 -18.92 -5.09
N HIS A 61 2.66 -19.54 -5.76
CA HIS A 61 2.71 -21.00 -5.93
C HIS A 61 3.39 -21.74 -4.77
N GLU A 62 4.29 -21.08 -4.02
CA GLU A 62 5.00 -21.64 -2.87
C GLU A 62 4.15 -21.71 -1.61
N VAL A 63 3.27 -20.72 -1.40
CA VAL A 63 2.50 -20.56 -0.15
C VAL A 63 1.12 -21.20 -0.29
N THR A 64 1.05 -22.49 0.06
CA THR A 64 -0.18 -23.30 0.02
C THR A 64 -0.42 -24.02 1.34
N GLU A 65 -1.68 -24.31 1.66
CA GLU A 65 -2.07 -25.20 2.77
C GLU A 65 -1.58 -24.73 4.15
N THR A 66 -1.46 -23.41 4.35
CA THR A 66 -0.89 -22.83 5.57
C THR A 66 -1.85 -22.84 6.76
N GLY A 67 -3.15 -23.06 6.52
CA GLY A 67 -4.22 -22.86 7.51
C GLY A 67 -4.48 -21.39 7.85
N ALA A 68 -3.82 -20.45 7.16
CA ALA A 68 -4.02 -19.01 7.22
C ALA A 68 -4.42 -18.48 5.83
N TRP A 69 -3.85 -17.36 5.39
CA TRP A 69 -4.02 -16.89 4.01
C TRP A 69 -3.04 -17.63 3.09
N ASP A 70 -3.57 -18.33 2.10
CA ASP A 70 -2.80 -19.09 1.11
C ASP A 70 -3.31 -18.81 -0.31
N ARG A 71 -2.66 -19.41 -1.32
CA ARG A 71 -3.03 -19.25 -2.73
C ARG A 71 -4.52 -19.51 -3.01
N ARG A 72 -5.09 -20.56 -2.42
CA ARG A 72 -6.48 -20.96 -2.69
C ARG A 72 -7.43 -19.88 -2.19
N THR A 73 -7.23 -19.43 -0.94
CA THR A 73 -8.00 -18.33 -0.37
C THR A 73 -7.83 -17.04 -1.18
N ASN A 74 -6.63 -16.75 -1.67
CA ASN A 74 -6.38 -15.56 -2.47
C ASN A 74 -7.10 -15.58 -3.82
N VAL A 75 -7.13 -16.72 -4.50
CA VAL A 75 -7.89 -16.89 -5.75
C VAL A 75 -9.39 -16.67 -5.51
N GLU A 76 -9.97 -17.33 -4.49
CA GLU A 76 -11.39 -17.16 -4.14
C GLU A 76 -11.71 -15.69 -3.78
N ALA A 77 -10.82 -15.01 -3.05
CA ALA A 77 -10.99 -13.62 -2.67
C ALA A 77 -11.00 -12.66 -3.88
N TRP A 78 -10.09 -12.87 -4.85
CA TRP A 78 -10.08 -12.09 -6.09
C TRP A 78 -11.31 -12.37 -6.96
N GLU A 79 -11.78 -13.62 -7.03
CA GLU A 79 -13.01 -13.98 -7.73
C GLU A 79 -14.22 -13.22 -7.17
N TRP A 80 -14.34 -13.14 -5.84
CA TRP A 80 -15.41 -12.38 -5.19
C TRP A 80 -15.26 -10.87 -5.37
N PHE A 81 -14.04 -10.35 -5.24
CA PHE A 81 -13.78 -8.92 -5.37
C PHE A 81 -14.07 -8.41 -6.78
N LEU A 82 -13.65 -9.16 -7.80
CA LEU A 82 -13.86 -8.77 -9.19
C LEU A 82 -15.25 -9.12 -9.71
N ALA A 83 -15.91 -10.13 -9.15
CA ALA A 83 -17.24 -10.58 -9.57
C ALA A 83 -17.36 -10.76 -11.11
N GLY A 84 -16.30 -11.31 -11.72
CA GLY A 84 -16.20 -11.55 -13.16
C GLY A 84 -15.87 -10.32 -14.01
N GLN A 85 -15.51 -9.18 -13.41
CA GLN A 85 -15.03 -8.00 -14.13
C GLN A 85 -13.51 -8.06 -14.35
N GLU A 86 -13.06 -7.49 -15.47
CA GLU A 86 -11.63 -7.23 -15.68
C GLU A 86 -11.15 -6.14 -14.71
N PRO A 87 -10.03 -6.34 -14.01
CA PRO A 87 -9.53 -5.37 -13.05
C PRO A 87 -8.93 -4.15 -13.76
N ASP A 88 -9.27 -2.97 -13.27
CA ASP A 88 -8.54 -1.75 -13.61
C ASP A 88 -7.33 -1.54 -12.68
N GLY A 89 -6.57 -0.47 -12.94
CA GLY A 89 -5.42 -0.10 -12.13
C GLY A 89 -5.74 0.29 -10.68
N TYR A 90 -7.01 0.57 -10.34
CA TYR A 90 -7.40 0.80 -8.96
C TYR A 90 -7.69 -0.52 -8.24
N ALA A 91 -8.33 -1.47 -8.93
CA ALA A 91 -8.61 -2.80 -8.40
C ALA A 91 -7.33 -3.61 -8.19
N ALA A 92 -6.36 -3.55 -9.12
CA ALA A 92 -5.07 -4.21 -9.00
C ALA A 92 -3.92 -3.19 -9.21
N PRO A 93 -3.49 -2.48 -8.14
CA PRO A 93 -2.49 -1.41 -8.23
C PRO A 93 -1.15 -1.80 -8.87
N LEU A 94 -0.77 -3.09 -8.84
CA LEU A 94 0.41 -3.56 -9.57
C LEU A 94 0.30 -3.37 -11.09
N HIS A 95 -0.90 -3.14 -11.63
CA HIS A 95 -1.17 -2.93 -13.05
C HIS A 95 -1.62 -1.51 -13.40
N ALA A 96 -1.61 -0.57 -12.45
CA ALA A 96 -1.89 0.82 -12.75
C ALA A 96 -0.92 1.34 -13.83
N GLU A 97 -1.44 2.05 -14.84
CA GLU A 97 -0.65 2.52 -15.98
C GLU A 97 0.46 3.50 -15.53
N ASP A 98 0.11 4.40 -14.61
CA ASP A 98 1.02 5.40 -14.06
C ASP A 98 0.98 5.43 -12.53
N LEU A 99 2.15 5.34 -11.91
CA LEU A 99 2.38 5.43 -10.47
C LEU A 99 3.07 6.75 -10.06
N ALA A 100 3.48 7.59 -11.02
CA ALA A 100 4.12 8.86 -10.75
C ALA A 100 3.20 9.79 -9.95
N GLY A 101 3.79 10.65 -9.12
CA GLY A 101 3.04 11.61 -8.29
C GLY A 101 2.25 10.99 -7.14
N LEU A 102 2.37 9.68 -6.89
CA LEU A 102 1.88 9.09 -5.65
C LEU A 102 2.67 9.60 -4.42
N PRO A 103 2.05 9.65 -3.23
CA PRO A 103 2.75 10.01 -1.99
C PRO A 103 3.89 9.04 -1.68
N PRO A 104 4.86 9.44 -0.84
CA PRO A 104 5.84 8.50 -0.32
C PRO A 104 5.14 7.27 0.27
N THR A 105 5.63 6.09 -0.09
CA THR A 105 4.92 4.82 0.14
C THR A 105 5.79 3.86 0.94
N PHE A 106 5.24 3.33 2.02
CA PHE A 106 5.81 2.22 2.77
C PHE A 106 5.13 0.91 2.37
N ILE A 107 5.94 -0.10 2.10
CA ILE A 107 5.49 -1.46 1.86
C ILE A 107 6.25 -2.39 2.80
N ASP A 108 5.55 -3.34 3.41
CA ASP A 108 6.22 -4.48 4.02
C ASP A 108 5.55 -5.80 3.74
N VAL A 109 6.31 -6.89 3.72
CA VAL A 109 5.78 -8.23 3.43
C VAL A 109 6.65 -9.30 4.06
N GLY A 110 6.08 -10.47 4.35
CA GLY A 110 6.83 -11.62 4.84
C GLY A 110 7.37 -12.50 3.71
N THR A 111 8.47 -13.24 3.94
CA THR A 111 8.97 -14.18 2.92
C THR A 111 8.09 -15.43 2.74
N ALA A 112 7.23 -15.73 3.72
CA ALA A 112 6.27 -16.83 3.71
C ALA A 112 4.83 -16.33 3.46
N ASP A 113 4.70 -15.24 2.69
CA ASP A 113 3.43 -14.63 2.30
C ASP A 113 3.20 -14.82 0.80
N VAL A 114 1.95 -15.09 0.41
CA VAL A 114 1.51 -15.21 -0.99
C VAL A 114 1.80 -13.92 -1.76
N PHE A 115 1.74 -12.76 -1.08
CA PHE A 115 1.93 -11.43 -1.67
C PHE A 115 3.39 -10.99 -1.81
N ARG A 116 4.36 -11.78 -1.35
CA ARG A 116 5.79 -11.42 -1.34
C ARG A 116 6.26 -10.83 -2.67
N ASP A 117 6.08 -11.57 -3.75
CA ASP A 117 6.67 -11.17 -5.04
C ASP A 117 5.91 -10.03 -5.71
N GLU A 118 4.58 -9.92 -5.50
CA GLU A 118 3.78 -8.81 -6.04
C GLU A 118 4.05 -7.48 -5.30
N ASP A 119 4.27 -7.52 -3.99
CA ASP A 119 4.67 -6.35 -3.20
C ASP A 119 6.08 -5.86 -3.55
N ILE A 120 7.02 -6.79 -3.73
CA ILE A 120 8.37 -6.46 -4.21
C ILE A 120 8.28 -5.83 -5.61
N ALA A 121 7.48 -6.38 -6.52
CA ALA A 121 7.30 -5.84 -7.86
C ALA A 121 6.65 -4.45 -7.83
N LEU A 122 5.65 -4.22 -6.98
CA LEU A 122 5.02 -2.92 -6.83
C LEU A 122 6.02 -1.89 -6.30
N ALA A 123 6.81 -2.23 -5.29
CA ALA A 123 7.85 -1.36 -4.76
C ALA A 123 8.87 -0.96 -5.84
N GLN A 124 9.28 -1.91 -6.69
CA GLN A 124 10.16 -1.63 -7.84
C GLN A 124 9.50 -0.67 -8.84
N ARG A 125 8.21 -0.86 -9.17
CA ARG A 125 7.48 0.04 -10.07
C ARG A 125 7.33 1.46 -9.50
N LEU A 126 7.04 1.58 -8.20
CA LEU A 126 6.96 2.88 -7.51
C LEU A 126 8.29 3.62 -7.58
N LEU A 127 9.40 2.94 -7.25
CA LEU A 127 10.74 3.50 -7.35
C LEU A 127 11.09 3.92 -8.78
N ALA A 128 10.75 3.09 -9.78
CA ALA A 128 10.96 3.41 -11.19
C ALA A 128 10.14 4.62 -11.66
N ALA A 129 8.97 4.86 -11.07
CA ALA A 129 8.13 6.03 -11.31
C ALA A 129 8.57 7.28 -10.51
N GLY A 130 9.66 7.20 -9.75
CA GLY A 130 10.20 8.32 -8.96
C GLY A 130 9.49 8.54 -7.61
N VAL A 131 8.65 7.61 -7.16
CA VAL A 131 8.02 7.68 -5.84
C VAL A 131 9.03 7.30 -4.76
N SER A 132 9.09 8.08 -3.68
CA SER A 132 9.89 7.72 -2.51
C SER A 132 9.28 6.49 -1.84
N THR A 133 9.97 5.35 -1.91
CA THR A 133 9.44 4.07 -1.44
C THR A 133 10.37 3.43 -0.43
N GLU A 134 9.79 2.95 0.68
CA GLU A 134 10.46 2.11 1.67
C GLU A 134 9.86 0.71 1.60
N LEU A 135 10.69 -0.32 1.43
CA LEU A 135 10.28 -1.72 1.39
C LEU A 135 10.98 -2.51 2.50
N HIS A 136 10.22 -3.28 3.27
CA HIS A 136 10.76 -4.26 4.21
C HIS A 136 10.28 -5.67 3.87
N VAL A 137 11.22 -6.62 3.83
CA VAL A 137 10.92 -8.04 3.62
C VAL A 137 11.35 -8.83 4.85
N TYR A 138 10.39 -9.42 5.57
CA TYR A 138 10.63 -10.07 6.85
C TYR A 138 10.80 -11.60 6.70
N PRO A 139 11.98 -12.17 7.02
CA PRO A 139 12.21 -13.61 6.91
C PRO A 139 11.27 -14.43 7.80
N GLY A 140 10.68 -15.49 7.24
CA GLY A 140 9.83 -16.44 7.96
C GLY A 140 8.46 -15.90 8.39
N VAL A 141 8.15 -14.64 8.10
CA VAL A 141 6.87 -14.03 8.42
C VAL A 141 5.83 -14.46 7.39
N TYR A 142 4.66 -14.89 7.87
CA TYR A 142 3.49 -15.24 7.07
C TYR A 142 2.46 -14.12 7.10
N HIS A 143 1.41 -14.26 6.30
CA HIS A 143 0.38 -13.25 6.14
C HIS A 143 -0.27 -12.83 7.47
N ALA A 144 -0.26 -11.51 7.75
CA ALA A 144 -0.78 -10.90 8.97
C ALA A 144 -0.22 -11.51 10.29
N ALA A 145 1.02 -12.00 10.30
CA ALA A 145 1.61 -12.64 11.47
C ALA A 145 1.59 -11.75 12.72
N GLU A 146 1.64 -10.42 12.58
CA GLU A 146 1.55 -9.51 13.73
C GLU A 146 0.20 -9.52 14.44
N HIS A 147 -0.88 -9.98 13.79
CA HIS A 147 -2.17 -10.19 14.45
C HIS A 147 -2.25 -11.56 15.12
N TYR A 148 -1.71 -12.61 14.47
CA TYR A 148 -1.77 -13.98 14.97
C TYR A 148 -0.73 -14.29 16.06
N ALA A 149 0.42 -13.62 16.02
CA ALA A 149 1.54 -13.81 16.95
C ALA A 149 2.10 -12.45 17.42
N PRO A 150 1.31 -11.61 18.11
CA PRO A 150 1.70 -10.25 18.47
C PRO A 150 2.92 -10.18 19.41
N ASP A 151 3.18 -11.25 20.16
CA ASP A 151 4.33 -11.35 21.07
C ASP A 151 5.62 -11.82 20.41
N ALA A 152 5.56 -12.27 19.16
CA ALA A 152 6.76 -12.64 18.41
C ALA A 152 7.66 -11.43 18.21
N GLU A 153 8.97 -11.66 18.26
CA GLU A 153 9.98 -10.61 18.03
C GLU A 153 9.77 -9.92 16.68
N ALA A 154 9.48 -10.70 15.64
CA ALA A 154 9.19 -10.19 14.30
C ALA A 154 7.98 -9.22 14.30
N ALA A 155 6.87 -9.59 14.94
CA ALA A 155 5.67 -8.76 15.02
C ALA A 155 5.93 -7.42 15.72
N ARG A 156 6.66 -7.45 16.85
CA ARG A 156 7.05 -6.24 17.60
C ARG A 156 7.99 -5.35 16.78
N HIS A 157 8.90 -5.96 16.03
CA HIS A 157 9.81 -5.25 15.13
C HIS A 157 9.04 -4.57 13.99
N MET A 158 8.13 -5.29 13.32
CA MET A 158 7.25 -4.76 12.27
C MET A 158 6.51 -3.50 12.74
N TRP A 159 5.84 -3.56 13.89
CA TRP A 159 5.16 -2.39 14.45
C TRP A 159 6.10 -1.23 14.78
N THR A 160 7.28 -1.53 15.32
CA THR A 160 8.30 -0.51 15.62
C THR A 160 8.73 0.24 14.36
N VAL A 161 9.00 -0.49 13.28
CA VAL A 161 9.39 0.07 11.98
C VAL A 161 8.25 0.89 11.37
N ARG A 162 7.03 0.33 11.33
CA ARG A 162 5.82 1.02 10.83
C ARG A 162 5.58 2.34 11.56
N PHE A 163 5.55 2.34 12.89
CA PHE A 163 5.35 3.57 13.66
C PHE A 163 6.46 4.59 13.47
N ARG A 164 7.72 4.15 13.33
CA ARG A 164 8.84 5.05 13.04
C ARG A 164 8.69 5.69 11.66
N ALA A 165 8.33 4.90 10.65
CA ALA A 165 8.11 5.38 9.29
C ALA A 165 6.95 6.39 9.23
N LEU A 166 5.82 6.08 9.88
CA LEU A 166 4.67 6.97 9.96
C LEU A 166 4.99 8.27 10.69
N ARG A 167 5.70 8.21 11.83
CA ARG A 167 6.13 9.42 12.57
C ARG A 167 7.04 10.30 11.72
N ARG A 168 8.00 9.70 11.01
CA ARG A 168 8.89 10.43 10.10
C ARG A 168 8.07 11.11 9.00
N ALA A 169 7.20 10.37 8.31
CA ALA A 169 6.37 10.88 7.23
C ALA A 169 5.48 12.04 7.69
N LEU A 170 4.77 11.88 8.80
CA LEU A 170 3.90 12.92 9.35
C LEU A 170 4.68 14.06 9.99
N SER A 171 5.98 13.94 10.27
CA SER A 171 6.81 15.05 10.75
C SER A 171 7.40 15.89 9.61
N MET A 172 7.34 15.40 8.37
CA MET A 172 7.81 16.15 7.20
C MET A 172 6.75 17.20 6.80
N GLN A 173 7.21 18.37 6.38
CA GLN A 173 6.34 19.34 5.71
C GLN A 173 5.87 18.76 4.37
N PRO A 174 4.62 19.00 3.93
CA PRO A 174 4.18 18.58 2.61
C PRO A 174 5.14 19.11 1.54
N VAL A 175 5.48 18.28 0.54
CA VAL A 175 6.18 18.75 -0.66
C VAL A 175 5.21 19.69 -1.40
N PRO A 176 5.57 20.95 -1.65
CA PRO A 176 4.72 21.84 -2.43
C PRO A 176 4.45 21.21 -3.79
N VAL A 177 3.19 21.12 -4.18
CA VAL A 177 2.83 20.90 -5.58
C VAL A 177 3.18 22.21 -6.28
N ASP A 178 4.17 22.22 -7.17
CA ASP A 178 4.56 23.40 -7.96
C ASP A 178 3.30 24.02 -8.60
N ALA A 179 2.79 25.08 -7.98
CA ALA A 179 1.98 26.07 -8.67
C ALA A 179 2.98 27.05 -9.30
N ASP A 180 2.83 27.26 -10.61
CA ASP A 180 3.66 28.11 -11.48
C ASP A 180 4.98 27.51 -11.99
N ARG A 181 4.84 26.67 -13.03
CA ARG A 181 5.74 26.75 -14.20
C ARG A 181 5.09 27.61 -15.28
N ASP A 182 4.83 28.87 -14.97
CA ASP A 182 4.57 29.92 -15.95
C ASP A 182 5.08 31.25 -15.37
N GLY A 183 6.32 31.62 -15.72
CA GLY A 183 6.95 32.84 -15.23
C GLY A 183 8.34 33.05 -15.82
N HIS A 184 8.37 33.69 -16.99
CA HIS A 184 9.51 34.31 -17.69
C HIS A 184 10.76 34.70 -16.87
N ASP A 185 11.92 34.34 -17.42
CA ASP A 185 13.07 35.22 -17.74
C ASP A 185 13.97 34.36 -18.67
N SER A 186 14.40 34.71 -19.89
CA SER A 186 14.71 35.98 -20.56
C SER A 186 14.58 35.83 -22.08
#